data_AF-A0A7C0UHT9-F1
#
_entry.id   AF-A0A7C0UHT9-F1
#
_cell.length_a   1.000
_cell.length_b   1.000
_cell.length_c   1.000
_cell.angle_alpha   90.00
_cell.angle_beta   90.00
_cell.angle_gamma   90.00
#
_symmetry.space_group_name_H-M   'P 1'
#
loop_
_entity.id
_entity.type
_entity.pdbx_description
1 polymer ?
#
loop_
_entity_poly.entity_id
_entity_poly.type
_entity_poly.pdbx_seq_one_letter_code
_entity_poly.pdbx_strand_id
1 'polypeptide(L)'
;HNFIDGAIITFAFVADFHLGVIAAFAILLHKIPKEMSDFFVLIHRGYNKKKALVYNFLAATVIIAGAAIAYIFSSKMSFLIGPALGIAAGNFLYIAASDLLPELNAERQKGKTALLQIGFILIGIFIIYFAGINFK
;
A
#
# COMPACT_ATOMS: atom_id res chain seq x y z
N HIS A 1 -5.37 -0.31 -9.02
CA HIS A 1 -4.53 -0.10 -7.83
C HIS A 1 -3.27 0.64 -8.22
N ASN A 2 -2.46 0.17 -9.18
CA ASN A 2 -1.24 0.84 -9.66
C ASN A 2 -1.40 2.36 -9.88
N PHE A 3 -2.47 2.80 -10.54
CA PHE A 3 -2.78 4.23 -10.69
C PHE A 3 -2.88 4.98 -9.35
N ILE A 4 -3.68 4.44 -8.43
CA ILE A 4 -3.93 5.03 -7.11
C ILE A 4 -2.64 5.03 -6.28
N ASP A 5 -1.86 3.95 -6.34
CA ASP A 5 -0.58 3.83 -5.67
C ASP A 5 0.38 4.94 -6.13
N GLY A 6 0.44 5.21 -7.43
CA GLY A 6 1.22 6.32 -7.98
C GLY A 6 0.75 7.69 -7.50
N ALA A 7 -0.56 7.90 -7.44
CA ALA A 7 -1.13 9.14 -6.92
C ALA A 7 -0.81 9.35 -5.44
N ILE A 8 -0.88 8.30 -4.61
CA ILE A 8 -0.55 8.34 -3.18
C ILE A 8 0.92 8.70 -2.99
N ILE A 9 1.85 8.08 -3.74
CA ILE A 9 3.28 8.41 -3.69
C ILE A 9 3.48 9.90 -3.97
N THR A 10 2.86 10.41 -5.04
CA THR A 10 2.99 11.82 -5.39
C THR A 10 2.42 12.75 -4.32
N PHE A 11 1.21 12.49 -3.81
CA PHE A 11 0.63 13.33 -2.76
C PHE A 11 1.46 13.33 -1.48
N ALA A 12 2.05 12.18 -1.14
CA ALA A 12 2.98 12.09 -0.02
C ALA A 12 4.22 12.97 -0.23
N PHE A 13 4.88 12.91 -1.41
CA PHE A 13 6.03 13.75 -1.74
C PHE A 13 5.70 15.25 -1.83
N VAL A 14 4.50 15.59 -2.31
CA VAL A 14 4.03 16.98 -2.34
C VAL A 14 3.80 17.53 -0.94
N ALA A 15 3.33 16.68 -0.02
CA ALA A 15 3.10 17.06 1.37
C ALA A 15 4.42 17.19 2.16
N ASP A 16 5.30 16.19 2.06
CA ASP A 16 6.62 16.17 2.69
C ASP A 16 7.54 15.13 2.04
N PHE A 17 8.84 15.42 1.96
CA PHE A 17 9.80 14.51 1.33
C PHE A 17 9.95 13.18 2.09
N HIS A 18 10.00 13.21 3.43
CA HIS A 18 10.15 12.00 4.24
C HIS A 18 8.89 11.13 4.17
N LEU A 19 7.71 11.76 4.23
CA LEU A 19 6.44 11.07 4.02
C LEU A 19 6.38 10.41 2.64
N GLY A 20 6.85 11.10 1.59
CA GLY A 20 6.99 10.54 0.24
C GLY A 20 7.86 9.30 0.19
N VAL A 21 9.03 9.33 0.84
CA VAL A 21 9.93 8.17 0.93
C VAL A 21 9.26 7.00 1.65
N ILE A 22 8.62 7.23 2.79
CA ILE A 22 7.92 6.19 3.56
C ILE A 22 6.80 5.58 2.73
N ALA A 23 5.98 6.40 2.07
CA ALA A 23 4.88 5.93 1.22
C ALA A 23 5.37 5.11 0.02
N ALA A 24 6.45 5.54 -0.62
CA ALA A 24 7.06 4.80 -1.73
C ALA A 24 7.56 3.42 -1.29
N PHE A 25 8.25 3.32 -0.15
CA PHE A 25 8.69 2.04 0.39
C PHE A 25 7.51 1.15 0.81
N ALA A 26 6.51 1.70 1.50
CA ALA A 26 5.34 0.95 1.92
C ALA A 26 4.57 0.36 0.72
N ILE A 27 4.42 1.16 -0.34
CA ILE A 27 3.79 0.71 -1.59
C ILE A 27 4.64 -0.35 -2.28
N LEU A 28 5.95 -0.13 -2.42
CA LEU A 28 6.87 -1.10 -3.00
C LEU A 28 6.75 -2.47 -2.33
N LEU A 29 6.70 -2.49 -0.99
CA LEU A 29 6.62 -3.72 -0.20
C LEU A 29 5.34 -4.52 -0.48
N HIS A 30 4.17 -3.89 -0.60
CA HIS A 30 2.94 -4.63 -0.92
C HIS A 30 2.77 -4.87 -2.43
N LYS A 31 3.49 -4.15 -3.28
CA LYS A 31 3.47 -4.32 -4.74
C LYS A 31 4.13 -5.62 -5.16
N ILE A 32 5.26 -5.99 -4.54
CA ILE A 32 5.99 -7.21 -4.91
C ILE A 32 5.09 -8.47 -4.78
N PRO A 33 4.44 -8.74 -3.62
CA PRO A 33 3.53 -9.87 -3.50
C PRO A 33 2.34 -9.79 -4.46
N LYS A 34 1.78 -8.59 -4.65
CA LYS A 34 0.62 -8.37 -5.50
C LYS A 34 0.89 -8.69 -6.96
N GLU A 35 2.01 -8.20 -7.48
CA GLU A 35 2.40 -8.45 -8.87
C GLU A 35 2.77 -9.92 -9.06
N MET A 36 3.37 -10.59 -8.06
CA MET A 36 3.56 -12.03 -8.11
C MET A 36 2.23 -12.78 -8.21
N SER A 37 1.23 -12.39 -7.42
CA SER A 37 -0.12 -12.94 -7.48
C SER A 37 -0.76 -12.74 -8.86
N ASP A 38 -0.74 -11.52 -9.40
CA ASP A 38 -1.30 -11.18 -10.70
C ASP A 38 -0.62 -11.97 -11.84
N PHE A 39 0.71 -12.14 -11.76
CA PHE A 39 1.45 -13.01 -12.65
C PHE A 39 0.93 -14.46 -12.60
N PHE A 40 0.78 -15.04 -11.41
CA PHE A 40 0.27 -16.41 -11.28
C PHE A 40 -1.17 -16.56 -11.76
N VAL A 41 -2.01 -15.55 -11.58
CA VAL A 41 -3.39 -15.54 -12.14
C VAL A 41 -3.34 -15.63 -13.66
N LEU A 42 -2.45 -14.89 -14.32
CA LEU A 42 -2.29 -14.96 -15.79
C LEU A 42 -1.79 -16.33 -16.24
N ILE A 43 -0.85 -16.94 -15.52
CA ILE A 43 -0.40 -18.31 -15.81
C ILE A 43 -1.57 -19.31 -15.69
N HIS A 44 -2.37 -19.23 -14.63
CA HIS A 44 -3.53 -20.11 -14.43
C HIS A 44 -4.61 -19.94 -15.51
N ARG A 45 -4.71 -18.75 -16.12
CA ARG A 45 -5.60 -18.48 -17.26
C ARG A 45 -5.05 -18.97 -18.61
N GLY A 46 -3.94 -19.70 -18.62
CA GLY A 46 -3.37 -20.30 -19.82
C GLY A 46 -2.39 -19.38 -20.58
N TYR A 47 -2.00 -18.24 -20.00
CA TYR A 47 -0.96 -17.40 -20.60
C TYR A 47 0.41 -18.05 -20.39
N ASN A 48 1.28 -17.97 -21.39
CA ASN A 48 2.67 -18.38 -21.22
C ASN A 48 3.44 -17.37 -20.35
N LYS A 49 4.56 -17.83 -19.75
CA LYS A 49 5.37 -17.03 -18.81
C LYS A 49 5.76 -15.66 -19.34
N LYS A 50 6.17 -15.57 -20.61
CA LYS A 50 6.59 -14.30 -21.22
C LYS A 50 5.42 -13.33 -21.33
N LYS A 51 4.25 -13.77 -21.83
CA LYS A 51 3.05 -12.94 -21.95
C LYS A 51 2.55 -12.48 -20.58
N ALA A 52 2.53 -13.38 -19.60
CA ALA A 52 2.12 -13.05 -18.24
C ALA A 52 3.01 -11.95 -17.64
N LEU A 53 4.34 -12.07 -17.80
CA LEU A 53 5.29 -11.06 -17.32
C LEU A 53 5.10 -9.71 -18.01
N VAL A 54 4.93 -9.71 -19.34
CA VAL A 54 4.74 -8.48 -20.13
C VAL A 54 3.45 -7.76 -19.73
N TYR A 55 2.32 -8.48 -19.61
CA TYR A 55 1.06 -7.86 -19.23
C TYR A 55 1.10 -7.30 -17.81
N ASN A 56 1.71 -8.02 -16.88
CA ASN A 56 1.88 -7.56 -15.51
C ASN A 56 2.75 -6.29 -15.48
N PHE A 57 3.86 -6.28 -16.19
CA PHE A 57 4.73 -5.10 -16.31
C PHE A 57 4.01 -3.89 -16.92
N LEU A 58 3.27 -4.08 -18.02
CA LEU A 58 2.48 -3.01 -18.63
C LEU A 58 1.41 -2.49 -17.68
N ALA A 59 0.72 -3.36 -16.95
CA ALA A 59 -0.23 -2.96 -15.92
C ALA A 59 0.46 -2.17 -14.79
N ALA A 60 1.69 -2.54 -14.42
CA ALA A 60 2.49 -1.84 -13.42
C ALA A 60 2.86 -0.42 -13.85
N THR A 61 3.17 -0.18 -15.13
CA THR A 61 3.56 1.16 -15.62
C THR A 61 2.48 2.23 -15.45
N VAL A 62 1.21 1.83 -15.25
CA VAL A 62 0.10 2.74 -14.95
C VAL A 62 0.36 3.54 -13.65
N ILE A 63 1.26 3.06 -12.77
CA ILE A 63 1.73 3.81 -11.60
C ILE A 63 2.33 5.17 -11.98
N ILE A 64 3.04 5.25 -13.11
CA ILE A 64 3.67 6.47 -13.61
C ILE A 64 2.59 7.47 -14.03
N ALA A 65 1.56 6.99 -14.73
CA ALA A 65 0.44 7.84 -15.14
C ALA A 65 -0.32 8.41 -13.93
N GLY A 66 -0.57 7.57 -12.91
CA GLY A 66 -1.17 8.01 -11.65
C GLY A 66 -0.34 9.06 -10.94
N ALA A 67 0.97 8.85 -10.85
CA ALA A 67 1.89 9.79 -10.24
C ALA A 67 1.95 11.13 -10.99
N ALA A 68 2.01 11.09 -12.32
CA ALA A 68 2.06 12.29 -13.18
C ALA A 68 0.78 13.11 -13.10
N ILE A 69 -0.39 12.46 -13.18
CA ILE A 69 -1.68 13.14 -13.05
C ILE A 69 -1.81 13.75 -11.65
N ALA A 70 -1.52 12.99 -10.60
CA ALA A 70 -1.56 13.52 -9.24
C ALA A 70 -0.63 14.73 -9.06
N TYR A 71 0.54 14.73 -9.71
CA TYR A 71 1.47 15.86 -9.63
C TYR A 71 0.91 17.10 -10.30
N ILE A 72 0.37 16.96 -11.52
CA ILE A 72 -0.22 18.07 -12.28
C ILE A 72 -1.38 18.71 -11.52
N PHE A 73 -2.22 17.88 -10.90
CA PHE A 73 -3.39 18.36 -10.16
C PHE A 73 -3.12 18.67 -8.68
N SER A 74 -1.92 18.40 -8.17
CA SER A 74 -1.57 18.58 -6.75
C SER A 74 -1.83 20.02 -6.25
N SER A 75 -1.52 21.01 -7.08
CA SER A 75 -1.76 22.43 -6.78
C SER A 75 -3.24 22.82 -6.74
N LYS A 76 -4.10 22.10 -7.47
CA LYS A 76 -5.56 22.33 -7.53
C LYS A 76 -6.35 21.42 -6.59
N MET A 77 -5.73 20.36 -6.10
CA MET A 77 -6.32 19.32 -5.26
C MET A 77 -5.81 19.35 -3.82
N SER A 78 -5.16 20.44 -3.39
CA SER A 78 -4.71 20.62 -2.01
C SER A 78 -5.84 20.43 -0.99
N PHE A 79 -7.06 20.82 -1.34
CA PHE A 79 -8.26 20.59 -0.52
C PHE A 79 -8.69 19.10 -0.44
N LEU A 80 -8.29 18.28 -1.42
CA LEU A 80 -8.59 16.84 -1.47
C LEU A 80 -7.53 15.99 -0.78
N ILE A 81 -6.36 16.54 -0.44
CA ILE A 81 -5.29 15.79 0.23
C ILE A 81 -5.81 15.19 1.56
N GLY A 82 -6.46 16.01 2.40
CA GLY A 82 -7.03 15.54 3.67
C GLY A 82 -8.07 14.42 3.49
N PRO A 83 -9.14 14.63 2.69
CA PRO A 83 -10.12 13.60 2.39
C PRO A 83 -9.54 12.34 1.74
N ALA A 84 -8.58 12.47 0.82
CA ALA A 84 -7.94 11.33 0.15
C ALA A 84 -7.08 10.52 1.12
N LEU A 85 -6.31 11.17 2.00
CA LEU A 85 -5.56 10.50 3.05
C LEU A 85 -6.49 9.79 4.05
N GLY A 86 -7.64 10.41 4.39
CA GLY A 86 -8.65 9.78 5.24
C GLY A 86 -9.26 8.52 4.61
N ILE A 87 -9.59 8.57 3.31
CA ILE A 87 -10.09 7.40 2.57
C ILE A 87 -9.02 6.32 2.49
N ALA A 88 -7.77 6.67 2.20
CA ALA A 88 -6.67 5.72 2.12
C ALA A 88 -6.41 5.03 3.48
N ALA A 89 -6.37 5.81 4.57
CA ALA A 89 -6.23 5.28 5.92
C ALA A 89 -7.40 4.34 6.29
N GLY A 90 -8.63 4.74 5.96
CA GLY A 90 -9.82 3.90 6.17
C GLY A 90 -9.77 2.60 5.40
N ASN A 91 -9.33 2.63 4.15
CA ASN A 91 -9.19 1.44 3.32
C ASN A 91 -8.12 0.47 3.86
N PHE A 92 -6.98 0.98 4.35
CA PHE A 92 -5.98 0.15 5.02
C PHE A 92 -6.50 -0.44 6.33
N LEU A 93 -7.26 0.32 7.12
CA LEU A 93 -7.91 -0.19 8.31
C LEU A 93 -8.91 -1.30 7.99
N TYR A 94 -9.70 -1.11 6.92
CA TYR A 94 -10.68 -2.09 6.46
C TYR A 94 -9.99 -3.40 6.04
N ILE A 95 -8.97 -3.34 5.18
CA ILE A 95 -8.21 -4.53 4.75
C ILE A 95 -7.56 -5.23 5.96
N ALA A 96 -6.98 -4.45 6.88
CA ALA A 96 -6.40 -5.01 8.09
C ALA A 96 -7.44 -5.76 8.94
N ALA A 97 -8.68 -5.27 8.98
CA ALA A 97 -9.78 -5.83 9.75
C ALA A 97 -10.54 -6.97 9.06
N SER A 98 -10.76 -6.89 7.75
CA SER A 98 -11.55 -7.85 6.98
C SER A 98 -10.72 -9.02 6.47
N ASP A 99 -9.43 -8.81 6.20
CA ASP A 99 -8.60 -9.80 5.53
C ASP A 99 -7.54 -10.32 6.51
N LEU A 100 -6.73 -9.44 7.11
CA LEU A 100 -5.64 -9.87 8.01
C LEU A 100 -6.16 -10.45 9.34
N LEU A 101 -7.10 -9.78 9.99
CA LEU A 101 -7.60 -10.16 11.32
C LEU A 101 -8.28 -11.55 11.34
N PRO A 102 -9.07 -11.95 10.33
CA PRO A 102 -9.60 -13.30 10.22
C PRO A 102 -8.54 -14.36 9.93
N GLU A 103 -7.59 -14.11 9.01
CA GLU A 103 -6.49 -15.03 8.71
C GLU A 103 -5.61 -15.30 9.94
N LEU A 104 -5.31 -14.24 10.71
CA LEU A 104 -4.55 -14.32 11.97
C LEU A 104 -5.31 -15.09 13.06
N ASN A 105 -6.65 -15.08 13.03
CA ASN A 105 -7.51 -15.87 13.91
C ASN A 105 -7.74 -17.30 13.40
N ALA A 106 -7.53 -17.58 12.11
CA ALA A 106 -7.66 -18.93 11.56
C ALA A 106 -6.52 -19.86 12.01
N GLU A 107 -5.32 -19.31 12.26
CA GLU A 107 -4.18 -20.05 12.84
C GLU A 107 -4.27 -20.28 14.37
N ARG A 108 -5.42 -19.96 14.99
CA ARG A 108 -5.60 -19.91 16.45
C ARG A 108 -5.75 -21.29 17.09
N GLN A 109 -4.69 -22.08 17.03
CA GLN A 109 -4.40 -23.03 18.11
C GLN A 109 -3.43 -22.37 19.08
N LYS A 110 -3.92 -22.03 20.30
CA LYS A 110 -3.21 -21.51 21.50
C LYS A 110 -3.20 -19.98 21.63
N GLY A 111 -3.98 -19.46 22.58
CA GLY A 111 -4.13 -18.03 22.91
C GLY A 111 -2.88 -17.24 23.33
N LYS A 112 -1.67 -17.83 23.29
CA LYS A 112 -0.39 -17.11 23.49
C LYS A 112 -0.02 -16.24 22.27
N THR A 113 -0.56 -16.52 21.09
CA THR A 113 -0.22 -15.81 19.83
C THR A 113 -0.90 -14.44 19.72
N ALA A 114 -2.08 -14.26 20.34
CA ALA A 114 -2.85 -13.01 20.25
C ALA A 114 -2.16 -11.84 20.98
N LEU A 115 -1.55 -12.07 22.14
CA LEU A 115 -0.80 -11.05 22.87
C LEU A 115 0.45 -10.60 22.11
N LEU A 116 1.14 -11.53 21.44
CA LEU A 116 2.29 -11.22 20.58
C LEU A 116 1.87 -10.40 19.36
N GLN A 117 0.74 -10.73 18.72
CA GLN A 117 0.20 -9.94 17.60
C GLN A 117 -0.18 -8.52 18.02
N ILE A 118 -0.88 -8.37 19.15
CA ILE A 118 -1.18 -7.04 19.72
C ILE A 118 0.14 -6.31 20.00
N GLY A 119 1.15 -7.00 20.51
CA GLY A 119 2.51 -6.47 20.69
C GLY A 119 3.13 -5.96 19.38
N PHE A 120 3.10 -6.73 18.30
CA PHE A 120 3.63 -6.30 17.00
C PHE A 120 2.85 -5.14 16.38
N ILE A 121 1.52 -5.12 16.53
CA ILE A 121 0.68 -3.98 16.08
C ILE A 121 1.08 -2.72 16.86
N LEU A 122 1.20 -2.81 18.20
CA LEU A 122 1.61 -1.70 19.04
C LEU A 122 3.04 -1.23 18.72
N ILE A 123 3.96 -2.15 18.44
CA ILE A 123 5.33 -1.81 17.99
C ILE A 123 5.28 -1.08 16.65
N GLY A 124 4.48 -1.56 15.68
CA GLY A 124 4.31 -0.88 14.39
C GLY A 124 3.75 0.53 14.54
N ILE A 125 2.70 0.69 15.36
CA ILE A 125 2.12 2.00 15.71
C ILE A 125 3.19 2.88 16.37
N PHE A 126 3.96 2.35 17.31
CA PHE A 126 5.01 3.08 18.02
C PHE A 126 6.13 3.54 17.07
N ILE A 127 6.58 2.69 16.15
CA ILE A 127 7.58 3.04 15.14
C ILE A 127 7.05 4.17 14.24
N ILE A 128 5.81 4.07 13.78
CA ILE A 128 5.18 5.09 12.92
C ILE A 128 5.02 6.42 13.70
N TYR A 129 4.58 6.37 14.96
CA TYR A 129 4.42 7.54 15.81
C TYR A 129 5.75 8.22 16.12
N PHE A 130 6.78 7.44 16.50
CA PHE A 130 8.10 7.96 16.82
C PHE A 130 8.80 8.52 15.58
N ALA A 131 8.69 7.85 14.42
CA ALA A 131 9.09 8.43 13.16
C ALA A 131 8.39 9.78 12.97
N GLY A 132 7.05 9.83 13.06
CA GLY A 132 6.27 11.05 12.86
C GLY A 132 6.61 12.23 13.78
N ILE A 133 7.06 11.99 15.02
CA ILE A 133 7.47 13.07 15.94
C ILE A 133 8.86 13.62 15.63
N ASN A 134 9.81 12.75 15.24
CA ASN A 134 11.18 13.19 14.92
C ASN A 134 11.27 13.98 13.59
N PHE A 135 10.17 14.08 12.85
CA PHE A 135 10.07 14.80 11.58
C PHE A 135 9.20 16.07 11.65
N LYS A 136 8.92 16.59 12.86
CA LYS A 136 8.39 17.95 13.05
C LYS A 136 9.49 18.99 13.21
#